data_AF-A0ABD5AZH1-F1
#
_entry.id   AF-A0ABD5AZH1-F1
#
_cell.length_a   1.000
_cell.length_b   1.000
_cell.length_c   1.000
_cell.angle_alpha   90.00
_cell.angle_beta   90.00
_cell.angle_gamma   90.00
#
_symmetry.space_group_name_H-M   'P 1'
#
loop_
_entity.id
_entity.type
_entity.pdbx_description
1 polymer ?
#
loop_
_entity_poly.entity_id
_entity_poly.type
_entity_poly.pdbx_seq_one_letter_code
_entity_poly.pdbx_strand_id
1 'polypeptide(L)'
;MSVRIEHDTFGEIEVPEDKYWGAQTERSKRNFPVGKEHMPIQVIYGFAQLKRGAALANHELGKLSDEKKNAIVYACDRILNGELDNHFPLVIWQTGSGTQSNMNVNEVVSYVANEYLKKHGSKETIHPNDD
;
A
#
# COMPACT_ATOMS: atom_id res chain seq x y z
N MET A 1 2.35 12.20 19.44
CA MET A 1 2.21 11.21 18.36
C MET A 1 3.60 10.99 17.80
N SER A 2 4.06 9.75 17.73
CA SER A 2 5.32 9.42 17.08
C SER A 2 5.14 9.38 15.57
N VAL A 3 6.20 9.73 14.85
CA VAL A 3 6.25 9.77 13.39
C VAL A 3 7.45 8.97 12.91
N ARG A 4 7.35 8.39 11.71
CA ARG A 4 8.49 7.88 10.97
C ARG A 4 8.77 8.79 9.78
N ILE A 5 10.04 8.83 9.37
CA ILE A 5 10.46 9.54 8.18
C ILE A 5 10.42 8.57 7.00
N GLU A 6 9.62 8.90 5.99
CA GLU A 6 9.58 8.22 4.70
C GLU A 6 10.26 9.09 3.63
N HIS A 7 10.76 8.47 2.56
CA HIS A 7 11.48 9.17 1.50
C HIS A 7 10.88 8.85 0.13
N ASP A 8 10.66 9.88 -0.68
CA ASP A 8 10.40 9.76 -2.11
C ASP A 8 11.34 10.68 -2.90
N THR A 9 11.18 10.75 -4.22
CA THR A 9 12.02 11.59 -5.10
C THR A 9 11.94 13.09 -4.81
N PHE A 10 10.94 13.54 -4.05
CA PHE A 10 10.78 14.93 -3.61
C PHE A 10 11.39 15.20 -2.23
N GLY A 11 11.94 14.18 -1.56
CA GLY A 11 12.62 14.28 -0.27
C GLY A 11 11.87 13.58 0.86
N GLU A 12 12.22 13.96 2.10
CA GLU A 12 11.68 13.36 3.31
C GLU A 12 10.28 13.88 3.67
N ILE A 13 9.47 13.02 4.28
CA ILE A 13 8.15 13.39 4.81
C ILE A 13 7.81 12.57 6.06
N GLU A 14 7.23 13.23 7.06
CA GLU A 14 6.76 12.60 8.29
C GLU A 14 5.43 11.88 8.08
N VAL A 15 5.39 10.59 8.41
CA VAL A 15 4.18 9.76 8.41
C VAL A 15 3.89 9.27 9.83
N PRO A 16 2.63 9.30 10.31
CA PRO A 16 2.28 8.76 11.63
C PRO A 16 2.70 7.29 11.77
N GLU A 17 3.32 6.94 12.89
CA GLU A 17 3.87 5.59 13.12
C GLU A 17 2.79 4.50 13.13
N ASP A 18 1.55 4.85 13.51
CA ASP A 18 0.39 3.95 13.54
C ASP A 18 -0.25 3.70 12.16
N LYS A 19 0.31 4.25 11.08
CA LYS A 19 -0.24 4.18 9.73
C LYS A 19 0.69 3.46 8.77
N TYR A 20 0.15 2.65 7.85
CA TYR A 20 0.96 1.79 6.98
C TYR A 20 1.22 2.34 5.57
N TRP A 21 0.70 3.53 5.24
CA TRP A 21 1.00 4.19 3.95
C TRP A 21 2.37 4.87 3.95
N GLY A 22 2.91 5.24 2.79
CA GLY A 22 4.25 5.79 2.66
C GLY A 22 4.28 7.28 2.28
N ALA A 23 5.42 7.71 1.74
CA ALA A 23 5.66 9.10 1.39
C ALA A 23 4.67 9.64 0.36
N GLN A 24 4.31 8.87 -0.67
CA GLN A 24 3.47 9.38 -1.76
C GLN A 24 2.02 9.60 -1.29
N THR A 25 1.49 8.69 -0.46
CA THR A 25 0.17 8.88 0.14
C THR A 25 0.14 10.08 1.07
N GLU A 26 1.14 10.23 1.93
CA GLU A 26 1.21 11.37 2.86
C GLU A 26 1.31 12.70 2.10
N ARG A 27 2.10 12.73 1.02
CA ARG A 27 2.22 13.91 0.16
C ARG A 27 0.91 14.21 -0.57
N SER A 28 0.23 13.19 -1.09
CA SER A 28 -1.08 13.34 -1.73
C SER A 28 -2.11 13.91 -0.76
N LYS A 29 -2.17 13.40 0.47
CA LYS A 29 -3.06 13.89 1.52
C LYS A 29 -2.85 15.38 1.81
N ARG A 30 -1.61 15.87 1.77
CA ARG A 30 -1.29 17.30 1.94
C ARG A 30 -1.60 18.15 0.70
N ASN A 31 -1.44 17.58 -0.49
CA ASN A 31 -1.62 18.29 -1.76
C ASN A 31 -3.10 18.43 -2.17
N PHE A 32 -3.97 17.53 -1.73
CA PHE A 32 -5.39 17.51 -2.10
C PHE A 32 -6.31 17.63 -0.88
N PRO A 33 -6.31 18.77 -0.15
CA PRO A 33 -7.17 18.98 1.02
C PRO A 33 -8.60 19.39 0.59
N VAL A 34 -9.18 18.71 -0.40
CA VAL A 34 -10.48 19.07 -1.00
C VAL A 34 -11.51 17.99 -0.72
N GLY A 35 -12.65 18.39 -0.15
CA GLY A 35 -13.73 17.47 0.22
C GLY A 35 -13.47 16.72 1.52
N LYS A 36 -14.48 15.96 1.96
CA LYS A 36 -14.39 15.02 3.10
C LYS A 36 -14.63 13.58 2.66
N GLU A 37 -15.02 13.41 1.40
CA GLU A 37 -15.34 12.15 0.77
C GLU A 37 -14.04 11.41 0.47
N HIS A 38 -13.80 10.36 1.23
CA HIS A 38 -12.68 9.45 1.01
C HIS A 38 -13.01 8.50 -0.15
N MET A 39 -11.98 7.92 -0.74
CA MET A 39 -12.16 6.86 -1.73
C MET A 39 -13.09 5.77 -1.16
N PRO A 40 -14.18 5.38 -1.86
CA PRO A 40 -15.07 4.35 -1.35
C PRO A 40 -14.30 3.05 -1.07
N ILE A 41 -14.56 2.43 0.09
CA ILE A 41 -13.78 1.27 0.52
C ILE A 41 -13.88 0.10 -0.48
N GLN A 42 -14.99 -0.01 -1.21
CA GLN A 42 -15.16 -1.00 -2.26
C GLN A 42 -14.16 -0.82 -3.41
N VAL A 43 -13.73 0.41 -3.71
CA VAL A 43 -12.68 0.69 -4.70
C VAL A 43 -11.33 0.19 -4.18
N ILE A 44 -11.05 0.39 -2.89
CA ILE A 44 -9.84 -0.13 -2.23
C ILE A 44 -9.83 -1.66 -2.27
N TYR A 45 -10.95 -2.32 -2.00
CA TYR A 45 -11.07 -3.78 -2.13
C TYR A 45 -10.88 -4.24 -3.57
N GLY A 46 -11.37 -3.48 -4.55
CA GLY A 46 -11.09 -3.72 -5.97
C GLY A 46 -9.60 -3.66 -6.30
N PHE A 47 -8.87 -2.67 -5.78
CA PHE A 47 -7.42 -2.62 -5.88
C PHE A 47 -6.75 -3.80 -5.19
N ALA A 48 -7.18 -4.18 -3.99
CA ALA A 48 -6.61 -5.33 -3.28
C ALA A 48 -6.78 -6.64 -4.07
N GLN A 49 -7.96 -6.88 -4.67
CA GLN A 49 -8.16 -8.02 -5.58
C GLN A 49 -7.22 -7.97 -6.79
N LEU A 50 -7.07 -6.78 -7.40
CA LEU A 50 -6.16 -6.57 -8.53
C LEU A 50 -4.70 -6.88 -8.16
N LYS A 51 -4.20 -6.35 -7.03
CA LYS A 51 -2.82 -6.58 -6.57
C LYS A 51 -2.58 -8.04 -6.21
N ARG A 52 -3.56 -8.69 -5.55
CA ARG A 52 -3.53 -10.12 -5.26
C ARG A 52 -3.42 -10.96 -6.53
N GLY A 53 -4.25 -10.67 -7.53
CA GLY A 53 -4.20 -11.34 -8.83
C GLY A 53 -2.88 -11.12 -9.57
N ALA A 54 -2.36 -9.89 -9.55
CA ALA A 54 -1.08 -9.55 -10.18
C ALA A 54 0.10 -10.29 -9.52
N ALA A 55 0.13 -10.39 -8.18
CA ALA A 55 1.16 -11.14 -7.47
C ALA A 55 1.16 -12.64 -7.81
N LEU A 56 -0.03 -13.24 -7.89
CA LEU A 56 -0.17 -14.64 -8.31
C LEU A 56 0.31 -14.86 -9.75
N ALA A 57 -0.12 -14.00 -10.68
CA ALA A 57 0.30 -14.10 -12.07
C ALA A 57 1.81 -13.87 -12.25
N ASN A 58 2.39 -12.89 -11.54
CA ASN A 58 3.84 -12.64 -11.59
C ASN A 58 4.64 -13.82 -11.02
N HIS A 59 4.15 -14.49 -9.99
CA HIS A 59 4.77 -15.70 -9.47
C HIS A 59 4.70 -16.86 -10.46
N GLU A 60 3.56 -17.11 -11.09
CA GLU A 60 3.41 -18.14 -12.13
C GLU A 60 4.34 -17.91 -13.33
N LEU A 61 4.62 -16.64 -13.65
CA LEU A 61 5.58 -16.24 -14.69
C LEU A 61 7.05 -16.24 -14.22
N GLY A 62 7.33 -16.67 -12.98
CA GLY A 62 8.68 -16.72 -12.41
C GLY A 62 9.29 -15.35 -12.10
N LYS A 63 8.49 -14.28 -12.05
CA LYS A 63 8.93 -12.92 -11.73
C LYS A 63 8.92 -12.60 -10.24
N LEU A 64 8.23 -13.41 -9.44
CA LEU A 64 8.07 -13.21 -8.00
C LEU A 64 8.35 -14.51 -7.24
N SER A 65 9.17 -14.45 -6.19
CA SER A 65 9.44 -15.61 -5.35
C SER A 65 8.19 -16.04 -4.57
N ASP A 66 8.18 -17.30 -4.11
CA ASP A 66 7.10 -17.80 -3.27
C ASP A 66 6.89 -16.97 -2.00
N GLU A 67 7.98 -16.57 -1.35
CA GLU A 67 7.95 -15.75 -0.14
C GLU A 67 7.31 -14.39 -0.40
N LYS A 68 7.74 -13.69 -1.47
CA LYS A 68 7.19 -12.39 -1.84
C LYS A 68 5.70 -12.47 -2.21
N LYS A 69 5.33 -13.46 -3.03
CA LYS A 69 3.93 -13.71 -3.40
C LYS A 69 3.06 -14.00 -2.18
N ASN A 70 3.51 -14.87 -1.28
CA ASN A 70 2.74 -15.20 -0.07
C ASN A 70 2.55 -13.96 0.83
N ALA A 71 3.59 -13.13 0.95
CA ALA A 71 3.52 -11.89 1.74
C ALA A 71 2.55 -10.85 1.14
N ILE A 72 2.59 -10.65 -0.18
CA ILE A 72 1.66 -9.73 -0.87
C ILE A 72 0.21 -10.25 -0.77
N VAL A 73 -0.01 -11.55 -0.99
CA VAL A 73 -1.33 -12.18 -0.86
C VAL A 73 -1.86 -12.01 0.56
N TYR A 74 -1.03 -12.29 1.59
CA TYR A 74 -1.39 -12.07 2.99
C TYR A 74 -1.83 -10.63 3.26
N ALA A 75 -1.06 -9.65 2.77
CA ALA A 75 -1.41 -8.24 2.94
C ALA A 75 -2.72 -7.87 2.24
N CYS A 76 -2.94 -8.36 1.01
CA CYS A 76 -4.18 -8.13 0.27
C CYS A 76 -5.38 -8.77 0.97
N ASP A 77 -5.26 -9.99 1.48
CA ASP A 77 -6.34 -10.68 2.19
C ASP A 77 -6.75 -9.92 3.46
N ARG A 78 -5.80 -9.32 4.19
CA ARG A 78 -6.11 -8.44 5.33
C ARG A 78 -6.89 -7.18 4.93
N ILE A 79 -6.58 -6.59 3.77
CA ILE A 79 -7.37 -5.47 3.22
C ILE A 79 -8.80 -5.96 2.92
N LEU A 80 -8.94 -7.10 2.24
CA LEU A 80 -10.23 -7.67 1.85
C LEU A 80 -11.09 -8.09 3.06
N ASN A 81 -10.47 -8.41 4.19
CA ASN A 81 -11.14 -8.68 5.47
C ASN A 81 -11.54 -7.41 6.25
N GLY A 82 -11.23 -6.21 5.73
CA GLY A 82 -11.53 -4.94 6.37
C GLY A 82 -10.62 -4.58 7.55
N GLU A 83 -9.52 -5.32 7.76
CA GLU A 83 -8.63 -5.11 8.91
C GLU A 83 -7.81 -3.81 8.78
N LEU A 84 -7.69 -3.28 7.55
CA LEU A 84 -6.76 -2.20 7.21
C LEU A 84 -7.47 -0.93 6.69
N ASP A 85 -8.80 -0.83 6.81
CA ASP A 85 -9.61 0.26 6.24
C ASP A 85 -9.13 1.66 6.68
N ASN A 86 -8.58 1.78 7.89
CA ASN A 86 -8.07 3.03 8.46
C ASN A 86 -6.71 3.51 7.87
N HIS A 87 -6.19 2.82 6.85
CA HIS A 87 -4.92 3.13 6.18
C HIS A 87 -5.09 3.70 4.76
N PHE A 88 -6.32 4.07 4.38
CA PHE A 88 -6.63 4.64 3.06
C PHE A 88 -7.21 6.06 3.19
N PRO A 89 -6.39 7.08 3.50
CA PRO A 89 -6.87 8.42 3.89
C PRO A 89 -7.16 9.34 2.70
N LEU A 90 -6.99 8.88 1.46
CA LEU A 90 -7.08 9.75 0.29
C LEU A 90 -8.52 10.08 -0.09
N VAL A 91 -8.74 11.35 -0.42
CA VAL A 91 -10.03 11.87 -0.90
C VAL A 91 -10.28 11.47 -2.36
N ILE A 92 -11.55 11.49 -2.76
CA ILE A 92 -11.96 11.28 -4.17
C ILE A 92 -11.32 12.33 -5.09
N TRP A 93 -11.18 13.56 -4.60
CA TRP A 93 -10.72 14.73 -5.36
C TRP A 93 -9.19 14.80 -5.46
N GLN A 94 -8.59 13.78 -6.08
CA GLN A 94 -7.17 13.64 -6.38
C GLN A 94 -6.92 13.72 -7.90
N THR A 95 -5.78 13.21 -8.42
CA THR A 95 -5.57 13.20 -9.87
C THR A 95 -6.58 12.28 -10.57
N GLY A 96 -7.06 12.69 -11.75
CA GLY A 96 -8.10 11.97 -12.49
C GLY A 96 -7.72 10.55 -12.96
N SER A 97 -6.44 10.21 -12.92
CA SER A 97 -5.93 8.86 -13.21
C SER A 97 -6.08 7.86 -12.05
N GLY A 98 -6.32 8.33 -10.82
CA GLY A 98 -6.32 7.49 -9.62
C GLY A 98 -4.93 7.02 -9.16
N THR A 99 -3.85 7.67 -9.64
CA THR A 99 -2.47 7.27 -9.34
C THR A 99 -2.18 7.24 -7.84
N GLN A 100 -2.68 8.20 -7.06
CA GLN A 100 -2.38 8.25 -5.63
C GLN A 100 -3.13 7.16 -4.85
N SER A 101 -4.38 6.83 -5.19
CA SER A 101 -5.04 5.65 -4.61
C SER A 101 -4.35 4.34 -4.95
N ASN A 102 -3.85 4.18 -6.19
CA ASN A 102 -3.04 3.01 -6.54
C ASN A 102 -1.77 2.93 -5.67
N MET A 103 -1.07 4.05 -5.51
CA MET A 103 0.14 4.10 -4.68
C MET A 103 -0.15 3.89 -3.19
N ASN A 104 -1.28 4.38 -2.69
CA ASN A 104 -1.71 4.13 -1.33
C ASN A 104 -1.89 2.65 -1.05
N VAL A 105 -2.51 1.91 -1.97
CA VAL A 105 -2.63 0.46 -1.82
C VAL A 105 -1.26 -0.22 -1.91
N ASN A 106 -0.41 0.19 -2.86
CA ASN A 106 0.95 -0.35 -2.98
C ASN A 106 1.77 -0.17 -1.69
N GLU A 107 1.76 1.03 -1.10
CA GLU A 107 2.52 1.34 0.11
C GLU A 107 1.99 0.54 1.32
N VAL A 108 0.67 0.47 1.51
CA VAL A 108 0.06 -0.32 2.60
C VAL A 108 0.36 -1.82 2.44
N VAL A 109 0.23 -2.35 1.21
CA VAL A 109 0.54 -3.75 0.90
C VAL A 109 2.01 -4.05 1.16
N SER A 110 2.93 -3.21 0.66
CA SER A 110 4.37 -3.37 0.87
C SER A 110 4.73 -3.34 2.35
N TYR A 111 4.19 -2.41 3.13
CA TYR A 111 4.45 -2.33 4.57
C TYR A 111 4.04 -3.63 5.29
N VAL A 112 2.80 -4.08 5.08
CA VAL A 112 2.26 -5.27 5.75
C VAL A 112 2.96 -6.55 5.27
N ALA A 113 3.29 -6.64 3.98
CA ALA A 113 4.03 -7.76 3.42
C ALA A 113 5.45 -7.83 4.01
N ASN A 114 6.13 -6.69 4.16
CA ASN A 114 7.45 -6.64 4.80
C ASN A 114 7.40 -7.03 6.29
N GLU A 115 6.36 -6.64 7.03
CA GLU A 115 6.15 -7.14 8.39
C GLU A 115 5.95 -8.66 8.43
N TYR A 116 5.17 -9.20 7.48
CA TYR A 116 4.97 -10.63 7.35
C TYR A 116 6.30 -11.36 7.08
N LEU A 117 7.10 -10.88 6.12
CA LEU A 117 8.40 -11.47 5.78
C LEU A 117 9.36 -11.48 6.98
N LYS A 118 9.46 -10.35 7.69
CA LYS A 118 10.29 -10.24 8.91
C LYS A 118 9.87 -11.24 9.99
N LYS A 119 8.56 -11.40 10.22
CA LYS A 119 8.03 -12.37 11.20
C LYS A 119 8.34 -13.83 10.82
N HIS A 120 8.52 -14.11 9.53
CA HIS A 120 8.89 -15.43 9.03
C HIS A 120 10.40 -15.61 8.81
N GLY A 121 11.23 -14.63 9.22
CA GLY A 121 12.69 -14.72 9.11
C GLY A 121 13.22 -14.64 7.68
N SER A 122 12.42 -14.16 6.72
CA SER A 122 12.85 -13.97 5.34
C SER A 122 13.80 -12.78 5.23
N LYS A 123 14.73 -12.85 4.27
CA LYS A 123 15.62 -11.76 3.87
C LYS A 123 15.08 -10.94 2.69
N GLU A 124 13.99 -11.39 2.08
CA GLU A 124 13.33 -10.69 0.99
C GLU A 124 12.67 -9.41 1.51
N THR A 125 12.48 -8.45 0.61
CA THR A 125 11.71 -7.24 0.85
C THR A 125 10.76 -7.00 -0.32
N ILE A 126 9.66 -6.30 -0.04
CA ILE A 126 8.68 -5.86 -1.03
C ILE A 126 8.84 -4.36 -1.24
N HIS A 127 9.16 -3.95 -2.45
CA HIS A 127 9.15 -2.54 -2.85
C HIS A 127 7.80 -2.17 -3.48
N PRO A 128 7.14 -1.06 -3.06
CA PRO A 128 5.78 -0.73 -3.52
C PRO A 128 5.63 -0.50 -5.03
N ASN A 129 6.72 -0.28 -5.77
CA ASN A 129 6.68 -0.12 -7.23
C ASN A 129 7.26 -1.30 -8.01
N ASP A 130 8.18 -2.07 -7.43
CA ASP A 130 8.92 -3.10 -8.16
C ASP A 130 8.38 -4.51 -7.91
N ASP A 131 7.67 -4.73 -6.79
CA ASP A 131 7.10 -6.00 -6.35
C ASP A 131 5.58 -5.90 -6.17
#